data_AF-A0A7C1I1W9-F1
#
_entry.id   AF-A0A7C1I1W9-F1
#
_cell.length_a   1.000
_cell.length_b   1.000
_cell.length_c   1.000
_cell.angle_alpha   90.00
_cell.angle_beta   90.00
_cell.angle_gamma   90.00
#
_symmetry.space_group_name_H-M   'P 1'
#
loop_
_entity.id
_entity.type
_entity.pdbx_description
1 polymer ?
#
loop_
_entity_poly.entity_id
_entity_poly.type
_entity_poly.pdbx_seq_one_letter_code
_entity_poly.pdbx_strand_id
1 'polypeptide(L)'
;FFEVHDAFTISEIVIYEMLGLAERGKGASLLKERTVWFDGSHPVNVSGGLKAKGHPIGATGVGMLAEVFWQVRGEAGERQVKDAEIGLVENHGGTGATAVVTILSR
;
A
#
# COMPACT_ATOMS: atom_id res chain seq x y z
N PHE A 1 -2.93 -6.13 4.60
CA PHE A 1 -1.79 -5.55 3.83
C PHE A 1 -2.30 -4.35 3.05
N PHE A 2 -1.40 -3.54 2.47
CA PHE A 2 -1.75 -2.23 1.92
C PHE A 2 -1.09 -2.00 0.56
N GLU A 3 -1.80 -1.38 -0.36
CA GLU A 3 -1.24 -0.67 -1.53
C GLU A 3 -1.58 0.81 -1.35
N VAL A 4 -0.57 1.67 -1.33
CA VAL A 4 -0.72 3.10 -1.04
C VAL A 4 -0.04 3.95 -2.11
N HIS A 5 -0.45 5.20 -2.25
CA HIS A 5 0.02 6.05 -3.34
C HIS A 5 1.40 6.68 -3.04
N ASP A 6 2.46 5.92 -3.26
CA ASP A 6 3.88 6.28 -3.02
C ASP A 6 4.56 6.97 -4.22
N ALA A 7 3.87 7.91 -4.88
CA ALA A 7 4.45 8.67 -6.00
C ALA A 7 5.79 9.36 -5.63
N PHE A 8 5.95 9.68 -4.35
CA PHE A 8 7.22 10.07 -3.72
C PHE A 8 7.40 9.26 -2.44
N THR A 9 8.66 8.97 -2.06
CA THR A 9 8.97 8.17 -0.86
C THR A 9 8.42 8.77 0.42
N ILE A 10 8.38 10.10 0.52
CA ILE A 10 7.78 10.80 1.66
C ILE A 10 6.26 10.59 1.75
N SER A 11 5.57 10.44 0.61
CA SER A 11 4.12 10.22 0.58
C SER A 11 3.76 8.94 1.33
N GLU A 12 4.50 7.85 1.09
CA GLU A 12 4.27 6.56 1.76
C GLU A 12 4.37 6.69 3.29
N ILE A 13 5.41 7.37 3.79
CA ILE A 13 5.61 7.60 5.23
C ILE A 13 4.44 8.39 5.84
N VAL A 14 3.96 9.44 5.16
CA VAL A 14 2.83 10.24 5.62
C VAL A 14 1.54 9.43 5.59
N ILE A 15 1.34 8.60 4.57
CA ILE A 15 0.13 7.76 4.45
C ILE A 15 0.06 6.74 5.59
N TYR A 16 1.18 6.19 6.07
CA TYR A 16 1.16 5.32 7.26
C TYR A 16 0.49 6.00 8.46
N GLU A 17 0.78 7.28 8.67
CA GLU A 17 0.19 8.08 9.75
C GLU A 17 -1.28 8.37 9.47
N MET A 18 -1.65 8.69 8.23
CA MET A 18 -3.03 8.96 7.82
C MET A 18 -3.94 7.73 7.95
N LEU A 19 -3.40 6.54 7.70
CA LEU A 19 -4.10 5.26 7.86
C LEU A 19 -4.11 4.78 9.31
N GLY A 20 -3.48 5.51 10.24
CA GLY A 20 -3.44 5.16 11.66
C GLY A 20 -2.50 3.99 12.00
N LEU A 21 -1.58 3.64 11.09
CA LEU A 21 -0.55 2.61 11.36
C LEU A 21 0.55 3.12 12.29
N ALA A 22 0.74 4.44 12.33
CA ALA A 22 1.64 5.12 13.25
C ALA A 22 1.02 6.43 13.75
N GLU A 23 1.48 6.91 14.90
CA GLU A 23 1.17 8.26 15.35
C GLU A 23 1.76 9.32 14.40
N ARG A 24 1.18 10.52 14.42
CA ARG A 24 1.66 11.64 13.60
C ARG A 24 3.14 11.95 13.90
N GLY A 25 3.95 12.10 12.84
CA GLY A 25 5.39 12.27 12.90
C GLY A 25 6.19 11.00 13.23
N LYS A 26 5.53 9.83 13.31
CA LYS A 26 6.16 8.54 13.63
C LYS A 26 6.12 7.53 12.48
N GLY A 27 5.62 7.87 11.29
CA GLY A 27 5.52 6.92 10.17
C GLY A 27 6.83 6.21 9.83
N ALA A 28 7.96 6.92 9.91
CA ALA A 28 9.28 6.33 9.65
C ALA A 28 9.73 5.27 10.67
N SER A 29 9.11 5.18 11.86
CA SER A 29 9.45 4.13 12.83
C SER A 29 9.03 2.75 12.32
N LEU A 30 7.92 2.65 11.57
CA LEU A 30 7.44 1.39 11.00
C LEU A 30 8.44 0.74 10.05
N LEU A 31 9.26 1.54 9.36
CA LEU A 31 10.35 1.03 8.53
C LEU A 31 11.47 0.41 9.38
N LYS A 32 11.82 1.05 10.50
CA LYS A 32 12.87 0.57 11.43
C LYS A 32 12.43 -0.69 12.18
N GLU A 33 11.16 -0.74 12.56
CA GLU A 33 10.51 -1.86 13.24
C GLU A 33 10.18 -3.02 12.29
N ARG A 34 10.38 -2.81 10.99
CA ARG A 34 10.04 -3.75 9.91
C ARG A 34 8.56 -4.07 9.76
N THR A 35 7.68 -3.31 10.39
CA THR A 35 6.22 -3.49 10.38
C THR A 35 5.65 -3.52 8.97
N VAL A 36 6.13 -2.62 8.10
CA VAL A 36 5.61 -2.42 6.73
C VAL A 36 6.38 -3.19 5.64
N TRP A 37 7.35 -4.01 6.03
CA TRP A 37 8.13 -4.81 5.09
C TRP A 37 7.30 -5.96 4.52
N PHE A 38 7.79 -6.59 3.45
CA PHE A 38 7.15 -7.73 2.81
C PHE A 38 6.80 -8.87 3.79
N ASP A 39 7.72 -9.15 4.72
CA ASP A 39 7.61 -10.14 5.80
C ASP A 39 7.09 -9.54 7.13
N GLY A 40 6.70 -8.28 7.12
CA GLY A 40 6.20 -7.54 8.27
C GLY A 40 4.75 -7.89 8.64
N SER A 41 4.27 -7.33 9.75
CA SER A 41 2.89 -7.52 10.20
C SER A 41 1.85 -6.75 9.38
N HIS A 42 2.26 -5.67 8.72
CA HIS A 42 1.42 -4.83 7.88
C HIS A 42 2.12 -4.52 6.55
N PRO A 43 2.40 -5.52 5.68
CA PRO A 43 3.14 -5.28 4.44
C PRO A 43 2.48 -4.19 3.60
N VAL A 44 3.29 -3.25 3.11
CA VAL A 44 2.86 -2.15 2.24
C VAL A 44 3.56 -2.24 0.89
N ASN A 45 2.82 -1.96 -0.18
CA ASN A 45 3.34 -1.83 -1.54
C ASN A 45 4.13 -3.06 -2.01
N VAL A 46 3.64 -4.26 -1.69
CA VAL A 46 4.26 -5.54 -2.08
C VAL A 46 4.37 -5.72 -3.58
N SER A 47 3.60 -4.98 -4.39
CA SER A 47 3.78 -4.90 -5.84
C SER A 47 5.05 -4.16 -6.30
N GLY A 48 5.77 -3.53 -5.37
CA GLY A 48 6.86 -2.58 -5.62
C GLY A 48 6.43 -1.11 -5.53
N GLY A 49 5.15 -0.84 -5.31
CA GLY A 49 4.60 0.51 -5.25
C GLY A 49 4.73 1.27 -6.57
N LEU A 50 4.17 2.48 -6.63
CA LEU A 50 4.32 3.41 -7.74
C LEU A 50 5.79 3.69 -8.03
N LYS A 51 6.65 3.64 -7.00
CA LYS A 51 8.08 3.95 -7.13
C LYS A 51 8.84 2.95 -8.00
N ALA A 52 8.56 1.64 -7.89
CA ALA A 52 9.25 0.61 -8.67
C ALA A 52 8.39 0.02 -9.79
N LYS A 53 7.09 -0.23 -9.55
CA LYS A 53 6.13 -0.74 -10.55
C LYS A 53 5.85 0.28 -11.65
N GLY A 54 5.96 1.56 -11.32
CA GLY A 54 5.65 2.70 -12.18
C GLY A 54 4.30 3.34 -11.87
N HIS A 55 4.15 4.59 -12.32
CA HIS A 55 3.00 5.43 -12.02
C HIS A 55 2.32 6.00 -13.29
N PRO A 56 1.71 5.17 -14.15
CA PRO A 56 0.81 5.65 -15.18
C PRO A 56 -0.46 6.22 -14.52
N ILE A 57 -0.56 7.55 -14.45
CA ILE A 57 -1.51 8.28 -13.58
C ILE A 57 -2.92 7.68 -13.62
N GLY A 58 -3.54 7.56 -14.81
CA GLY A 58 -4.90 7.05 -14.94
C GLY A 58 -5.08 5.56 -14.64
N ALA A 59 -4.02 4.75 -14.73
CA ALA A 59 -4.08 3.31 -14.51
C ALA A 59 -3.67 2.90 -13.08
N THR A 60 -3.11 3.82 -12.29
CA THR A 60 -2.51 3.50 -10.99
C THR A 60 -3.52 2.90 -10.01
N GLY A 61 -4.67 3.55 -9.81
CA GLY A 61 -5.69 3.06 -8.86
C GLY A 61 -6.21 1.67 -9.23
N VAL A 62 -6.43 1.41 -10.53
CA VAL A 62 -6.87 0.08 -11.01
C VAL A 62 -5.75 -0.96 -10.85
N GLY A 63 -4.49 -0.59 -11.10
CA GLY A 63 -3.35 -1.48 -10.89
C GLY A 63 -3.12 -1.85 -9.43
N MET A 64 -3.41 -0.94 -8.50
CA MET A 64 -3.38 -1.23 -7.05
C MET A 64 -4.49 -2.19 -6.64
N LEU A 65 -5.72 -1.97 -7.14
CA LEU A 65 -6.85 -2.88 -6.92
C LEU A 65 -6.59 -4.27 -7.51
N ALA A 66 -5.96 -4.35 -8.68
CA ALA A 66 -5.58 -5.62 -9.29
C ALA A 66 -4.58 -6.40 -8.43
N GLU A 67 -3.57 -5.73 -7.84
CA GLU A 67 -2.66 -6.38 -6.90
C GLU A 67 -3.42 -6.90 -5.68
N VAL A 68 -4.24 -6.07 -5.03
CA VAL A 68 -5.02 -6.51 -3.87
C VAL A 68 -5.93 -7.69 -4.22
N PHE A 69 -6.56 -7.68 -5.39
CA PHE A 69 -7.38 -8.77 -5.89
C PHE A 69 -6.60 -10.08 -6.03
N TRP A 70 -5.41 -10.06 -6.63
CA TRP A 70 -4.57 -11.27 -6.73
C TRP A 70 -4.10 -11.75 -5.36
N GLN A 71 -3.72 -10.83 -4.47
CA GLN A 71 -3.27 -11.14 -3.12
C GLN A 71 -4.34 -11.86 -2.30
N VAL A 72 -5.58 -11.33 -2.25
CA VAL A 72 -6.67 -11.97 -1.49
C VAL A 72 -7.16 -13.28 -2.10
N ARG A 73 -6.84 -13.54 -3.37
CA ARG A 73 -7.12 -14.83 -4.04
C ARG A 73 -6.01 -15.87 -3.85
N GLY A 74 -4.86 -15.49 -3.31
CA GLY A 74 -3.70 -16.38 -3.25
C GLY A 74 -3.00 -16.57 -4.61
N GLU A 75 -3.15 -15.60 -5.52
CA GLU A 75 -2.70 -15.68 -6.92
C GLU A 75 -1.56 -14.70 -7.24
N ALA A 76 -0.92 -14.08 -6.24
CA ALA A 76 0.11 -13.05 -6.45
C ALA A 76 1.54 -13.59 -6.71
N GLY A 77 1.70 -14.91 -6.83
CA GLY A 77 2.98 -15.56 -7.16
C GLY A 77 4.06 -15.31 -6.10
N GLU A 78 5.27 -14.95 -6.52
CA GLU A 78 6.40 -14.71 -5.60
C GLU A 78 6.18 -13.55 -4.63
N ARG A 79 5.23 -12.65 -4.93
CA ARG A 79 4.88 -11.50 -4.08
C ARG A 79 3.74 -11.81 -3.11
N GLN A 80 3.30 -13.07 -3.00
CA GLN A 80 2.17 -13.43 -2.16
C GLN A 80 2.42 -13.10 -0.69
N VAL A 81 1.57 -12.23 -0.14
CA VAL A 81 1.50 -11.97 1.30
C VAL A 81 0.87 -13.19 1.96
N LYS A 82 1.52 -13.64 3.04
CA LYS A 82 1.04 -14.75 3.86
C LYS A 82 -0.34 -14.41 4.46
N ASP A 83 -1.29 -15.35 4.35
CA ASP A 83 -2.62 -15.25 4.94
C ASP A 83 -3.36 -13.94 4.56
N ALA A 84 -3.22 -13.52 3.30
CA ALA A 84 -3.84 -12.30 2.78
C ALA A 84 -5.38 -12.42 2.70
N GLU A 85 -6.08 -11.97 3.75
CA GLU A 85 -7.56 -11.98 3.78
C GLU A 85 -8.18 -10.61 3.55
N ILE A 86 -7.51 -9.54 4.01
CA ILE A 86 -7.99 -8.16 3.91
C ILE A 86 -6.86 -7.28 3.35
N GLY A 87 -7.16 -6.56 2.27
CA GLY A 87 -6.29 -5.58 1.65
C GLY A 87 -6.94 -4.20 1.57
N LEU A 88 -6.14 -3.16 1.75
CA LEU A 88 -6.57 -1.77 1.59
C LEU A 88 -5.81 -1.12 0.44
N VAL A 89 -6.53 -0.39 -0.40
CA VAL A 89 -5.98 0.53 -1.40
C VAL A 89 -6.22 1.96 -0.92
N GLU A 90 -5.17 2.74 -0.76
CA GLU A 90 -5.23 4.19 -0.65
C GLU A 90 -4.72 4.79 -1.96
N ASN A 91 -5.56 5.52 -2.67
CA ASN A 91 -5.17 6.21 -3.90
C ASN A 91 -5.55 7.68 -3.81
N HIS A 92 -4.58 8.58 -3.96
CA HIS A 92 -4.86 10.02 -3.97
C HIS A 92 -4.41 10.72 -5.25
N GLY A 93 -4.94 11.91 -5.46
CA GLY A 93 -4.61 12.81 -6.55
C GLY A 93 -3.98 14.11 -6.06
N GLY A 94 -3.03 14.64 -6.85
CA GLY A 94 -2.28 15.85 -6.50
C GLY A 94 -1.45 15.65 -5.23
N THR A 95 -1.44 16.64 -4.34
CA THR A 95 -0.74 16.58 -3.04
C THR A 95 -1.65 16.08 -1.92
N GLY A 96 -2.56 15.15 -2.22
CA GLY A 96 -3.60 14.70 -1.29
C GLY A 96 -4.90 15.53 -1.32
N ALA A 97 -5.16 16.25 -2.41
CA ALA A 97 -6.38 17.06 -2.56
C ALA A 97 -7.65 16.20 -2.74
N THR A 98 -7.48 14.97 -3.19
CA THR A 98 -8.55 13.98 -3.34
C THR A 98 -7.97 12.63 -2.98
N ALA A 99 -8.69 11.84 -2.21
CA ALA A 99 -8.29 10.48 -1.84
C ALA A 99 -9.49 9.53 -1.96
N VAL A 100 -9.23 8.31 -2.43
CA VAL A 100 -10.16 7.21 -2.51
C VAL A 100 -9.53 6.04 -1.76
N VAL A 101 -10.27 5.51 -0.78
CA VAL A 101 -9.85 4.34 -0.02
C VAL A 101 -10.81 3.19 -0.33
N THR A 102 -10.27 2.02 -0.64
CA THR A 102 -11.07 0.81 -0.89
C THR A 102 -10.53 -0.33 -0.06
N ILE A 103 -11.43 -1.07 0.60
CA ILE A 103 -11.11 -2.28 1.37
C ILE A 103 -11.70 -3.46 0.63
N LEU A 104 -10.89 -4.48 0.37
CA LEU A 104 -11.30 -5.74 -0.21
C LEU A 104 -11.04 -6.85 0.80
N SER A 105 -11.99 -7.76 0.93
CA SER A 105 -11.84 -8.99 1.72
C SER A 105 -12.24 -10.21 0.89
N ARG A 106 -11.69 -11.37 1.24
CA ARG A 106 -12.14 -12.66 0.72
C ARG A 106 -13.42 -13.14 1.40
#